data_AF-A0A1I9YWP6-F1
#
_entry.id   AF-A0A1I9YWP6-F1
#
_cell.length_a   1.000
_cell.length_b   1.000
_cell.length_c   1.000
_cell.angle_alpha   90.00
_cell.angle_beta   90.00
_cell.angle_gamma   90.00
#
_symmetry.space_group_name_H-M   'P 1'
#
loop_
_entity.id
_entity.type
_entity.pdbx_description
1 polymer ?
#
loop_
_entity_poly.entity_id
_entity_poly.type
_entity_poly.pdbx_seq_one_letter_code
_entity_poly.pdbx_strand_id
1 'polypeptide(L)' 'MQETINHIRQFPASGYAPAELEGFFEDGFRQALSGKNRIIYQIRDDTVFVHLVVDVRRDLPSLLQRIVLRLM' A
#
# COMPACT_ATOMS: atom_id res chain seq x y z
N MET A 1 8.65 -10.25 -5.19
CA MET A 1 7.31 -10.32 -4.57
C MET A 1 7.37 -11.09 -3.27
N GLN A 2 7.68 -12.38 -3.28
CA GLN A 2 7.75 -13.18 -2.05
C GLN A 2 8.77 -12.63 -1.05
N GLU A 3 9.96 -12.23 -1.52
CA GLU A 3 10.99 -11.58 -0.68
C GLU A 3 10.47 -10.27 -0.06
N THR A 4 9.82 -9.42 -0.84
CA THR A 4 9.21 -8.16 -0.36
C THR A 4 8.13 -8.42 0.68
N ILE A 5 7.28 -9.43 0.50
CA ILE A 5 6.26 -9.80 1.49
C ILE A 5 6.92 -10.28 2.79
N ASN A 6 7.96 -11.10 2.70
CA ASN A 6 8.71 -11.55 3.88
C ASN A 6 9.37 -10.37 4.62
N HIS A 7 9.92 -9.41 3.88
CA HIS A 7 10.50 -8.21 4.45
C HIS A 7 9.43 -7.35 5.16
N ILE A 8 8.28 -7.11 4.53
CA ILE A 8 7.17 -6.39 5.18
C ILE A 8 6.72 -7.13 6.44
N ARG A 9 6.66 -8.46 6.43
CA ARG A 9 6.27 -9.26 7.59
C ARG A 9 7.26 -9.11 8.75
N GLN A 10 8.57 -9.04 8.47
CA GLN A 10 9.60 -8.88 9.50
C GLN A 10 9.73 -7.43 9.96
N PHE A 11 9.57 -6.48 9.06
CA PHE A 11 9.77 -5.04 9.27
C PHE A 11 8.60 -4.24 8.72
N PRO A 12 7.39 -4.36 9.29
CA PRO A 12 6.20 -3.75 8.71
C PRO A 12 6.26 -2.22 8.71
N ALA A 13 7.00 -1.61 9.64
CA ALA A 13 7.22 -0.17 9.67
C ALA A 13 8.23 0.34 8.62
N SER A 14 8.89 -0.54 7.84
CA SER A 14 9.89 -0.15 6.85
C SER A 14 9.29 0.44 5.57
N GLY A 15 7.98 0.27 5.35
CA GLY A 15 7.30 0.83 4.18
C GLY A 15 7.14 2.34 4.31
N TYR A 16 7.28 3.04 3.19
CA TYR A 16 7.13 4.48 3.11
C TYR A 16 5.65 4.87 3.02
N ALA A 17 5.31 6.10 3.43
CA ALA A 17 4.00 6.65 3.12
C ALA A 17 3.88 6.84 1.58
N PRO A 18 2.81 6.37 0.94
CA PRO A 18 2.50 6.73 -0.43
C PRO A 18 2.09 8.21 -0.48
N ALA A 19 2.82 9.03 -1.23
CA ALA A 19 2.58 10.47 -1.35
C ALA A 19 1.14 10.78 -1.83
N GLU A 20 0.55 9.89 -2.62
CA GLU A 20 -0.81 10.02 -3.13
C GLU A 20 -1.88 9.88 -2.03
N LEU A 21 -1.52 9.32 -0.86
CA LEU A 21 -2.39 9.12 0.29
C LEU A 21 -2.00 9.99 1.50
N GLU A 22 -0.95 10.80 1.39
CA GLU A 22 -0.58 11.74 2.44
C GLU A 22 -1.75 12.71 2.71
N GLY A 23 -2.18 12.78 3.97
CA GLY A 23 -3.28 13.65 4.41
C GLY A 23 -4.71 13.15 4.12
N PHE A 24 -4.89 12.07 3.33
CA PHE A 24 -6.21 11.51 3.03
C PHE A 24 -6.72 10.53 4.09
N PHE A 25 -5.81 9.82 4.76
CA PHE A 25 -6.16 8.77 5.71
C PHE A 25 -5.28 8.89 6.95
N GLU A 26 -5.92 8.94 8.13
CA GLU A 26 -5.22 8.99 9.42
C GLU A 26 -4.49 7.66 9.74
N ASP A 27 -4.96 6.55 9.16
CA ASP A 27 -4.52 5.16 9.45
C ASP A 27 -3.16 4.74 8.84
N GLY A 28 -2.28 5.68 8.52
CA GLY A 28 -0.85 5.38 8.26
C GLY A 28 -0.57 4.33 7.17
N PHE A 29 -1.20 4.45 5.99
CA PHE A 29 -0.90 3.58 4.86
C PHE A 29 0.59 3.56 4.53
N ARG A 30 1.09 2.37 4.18
CA ARG A 30 2.47 2.14 3.78
C ARG A 30 2.55 1.49 2.42
N GLN A 31 3.66 1.73 1.73
CA GLN A 31 3.97 1.10 0.47
C GLN A 31 5.34 0.44 0.45
N ALA A 32 5.45 -0.61 -0.36
CA ALA A 32 6.71 -1.26 -0.71
C ALA A 32 6.73 -1.59 -2.21
N LEU A 33 7.91 -1.50 -2.82
CA LEU A 33 8.11 -1.89 -4.21
C LEU A 33 8.62 -3.32 -4.30
N SER A 34 8.04 -4.08 -5.23
CA SER A 34 8.45 -5.43 -5.59
C SER A 34 8.60 -5.53 -7.11
N GLY A 35 9.78 -5.21 -7.62
CA GLY A 35 10.03 -5.15 -9.06
C GLY A 35 9.12 -4.12 -9.72
N LYS A 36 8.25 -4.55 -10.64
CA LYS A 36 7.28 -3.68 -11.33
C LYS A 36 5.99 -3.45 -10.54
N ASN A 37 5.85 -4.01 -9.34
CA ASN A 37 4.63 -3.87 -8.55
C ASN A 37 4.84 -2.98 -7.32
N ARG A 38 3.83 -2.20 -6.99
CA ARG A 38 3.66 -1.51 -5.71
C ARG A 38 2.66 -2.30 -4.87
N ILE A 39 3.03 -2.55 -3.61
CA ILE A 39 2.18 -3.14 -2.58
C ILE A 39 1.77 -2.01 -1.65
N ILE A 40 0.47 -1.78 -1.46
CA ILE A 40 -0.07 -0.84 -0.48
C ILE A 40 -0.69 -1.63 0.65
N TYR A 41 -0.29 -1.33 1.88
CA TYR A 41 -0.70 -2.06 3.07
C TYR A 41 -0.88 -1.15 4.28
N GLN A 42 -1.50 -1.68 5.32
CA GLN A 42 -1.63 -1.07 6.63
C GLN A 42 -1.19 -2.05 7.72
N ILE A 43 -0.78 -1.50 8.87
CA ILE A 43 -0.50 -2.25 10.08
C ILE A 43 -1.62 -1.92 11.05
N ARG A 44 -2.39 -2.93 11.47
CA ARG A 44 -3.40 -2.77 12.51
C ARG A 44 -3.12 -3.79 13.59
N ASP A 45 -2.92 -3.29 14.81
CA ASP A 45 -2.37 -4.06 15.92
C ASP A 45 -1.06 -4.75 15.50
N ASP A 46 -1.05 -6.08 15.38
CA ASP A 46 0.10 -6.88 14.94
C ASP A 46 -0.12 -7.55 13.56
N THR A 47 -1.14 -7.10 12.81
CA THR A 47 -1.49 -7.70 11.52
C THR A 47 -1.23 -6.72 10.37
N VAL A 48 -0.53 -7.22 9.34
CA VAL A 48 -0.34 -6.50 8.08
C VAL A 48 -1.48 -6.82 7.13
N PHE A 49 -2.25 -5.79 6.76
CA PHE A 49 -3.33 -5.88 5.78
C PHE A 49 -2.85 -5.34 4.44
N VAL A 50 -2.72 -6.21 3.44
CA VAL A 50 -2.41 -5.81 2.06
C VAL A 50 -3.71 -5.43 1.35
N HIS A 51 -3.85 -4.15 0.99
CA HIS A 51 -5.05 -3.62 0.35
C HIS A 51 -4.96 -3.67 -1.17
N LEU A 52 -3.74 -3.51 -1.71
CA LEU A 52 -3.55 -3.36 -3.14
C LEU A 52 -2.18 -3.89 -3.57
N VAL A 53 -2.15 -4.63 -4.69
CA VAL A 53 -0.93 -4.96 -5.42
C VAL A 53 -1.15 -4.56 -6.88
N VAL A 54 -0.42 -3.56 -7.36
CA VAL A 54 -0.59 -3.01 -8.72
C VAL A 54 0.74 -2.75 -9.38
N ASP A 55 0.75 -2.70 -10.71
CA ASP A 55 1.92 -2.26 -11.46
C ASP A 55 2.23 -0.78 -11.13
N VAL A 56 3.50 -0.46 -10.88
CA VAL A 56 3.98 0.89 -10.52
C VAL A 56 3.73 1.94 -11.60
N ARG A 57 3.47 1.51 -12.84
CA ARG A 57 3.18 2.38 -13.99
C ARG A 57 1.71 2.77 -14.08
N ARG A 58 0.84 2.14 -13.29
CA ARG A 58 -0.57 2.51 -13.20
C ARG A 58 -0.68 3.86 -12.49
N ASP A 59 -1.58 4.70 -12.99
CA ASP A 59 -1.95 5.94 -12.31
C ASP A 59 -2.70 5.62 -11.01
N LEU A 60 -1.97 5.64 -9.88
CA LEU A 60 -2.51 5.29 -8.58
C LEU A 60 -3.66 6.23 -8.15
N PRO A 61 -3.58 7.56 -8.32
CA PRO A 61 -4.69 8.46 -7.97
C PRO A 61 -6.00 8.11 -8.70
N SER A 62 -5.97 7.92 -10.02
CA SER A 62 -7.16 7.52 -10.78
C SER A 62 -7.67 6.14 -10.36
N LEU A 63 -6.77 5.22 -10.02
CA LEU A 63 -7.14 3.89 -9.55
C LEU A 63 -7.83 3.96 -8.18
N LEU A 64 -7.27 4.73 -7.25
CA LEU A 64 -7.84 4.97 -5.93
C LEU A 64 -9.20 5.67 -6.03
N GLN A 65 -9.35 6.70 -6.87
CA GLN A 65 -10.64 7.33 -7.12
C GLN A 65 -11.69 6.32 -7.58
N ARG A 66 -11.35 5.40 -8.48
CA ARG A 66 -12.27 4.35 -8.94
C ARG A 66 -12.65 3.33 -7.86
N ILE A 67 -11.74 3.05 -6.91
CA ILE A 67 -12.01 2.13 -5.79
C ILE A 67 -12.82 2.83 -4.70
N VAL A 68 -12.45 4.05 -4.31
CA VAL A 68 -13.14 4.85 -3.30
C VAL A 68 -14.59 5.13 -3.72
N LEU A 69 -14.83 5.45 -4.99
CA LEU A 69 -16.18 5.61 -5.54
C LEU A 69 -17.05 4.34 -5.49
N ARG A 70 -16.48 3.16 -5.21
CA ARG A 70 -17.23 1.91 -5.02
C ARG A 70 -17.50 1.56 -3.56
N LEU A 71 -16.85 2.25 -2.63
CA LEU A 71 -16.98 2.01 -1.18
C LEU A 71 -17.92 3.02 -0.49
N MET A 72 -18.31 4.09 -1.20
CA MET A 72 -19.41 4.99 -0.86
C MET A 72 -20.70 4.51 -1.52
#